data_AF-W4RUF0-F1
#
_entry.id   AF-W4RUF0-F1
#
_cell.length_a   1.000
_cell.length_b   1.000
_cell.length_c   1.000
_cell.angle_alpha   90.00
_cell.angle_beta   90.00
_cell.angle_gamma   90.00
#
_symmetry.space_group_name_H-M   'P 1'
#
loop_
_entity.id
_entity.type
_entity.pdbx_description
1 polymer ?
#
loop_
_entity_poly.entity_id
_entity_poly.type
_entity_poly.pdbx_seq_one_letter_code
_entity_poly.pdbx_strand_id
1 'polypeptide(L)'
;MVEAITKATDYMAKRRIGALISIERETGMSDYIETGIQLQSRISSELLINLFIPNTPLHDGAVVIQKNIVAAAACYLPLSESPFISKELGTRHRAALGISEVTDSITIVVSEETGNVSVTRNGELYRDLSGETLRELLTAELISPSRIKQAASTRWNWRGKKNG
;
A
#
# COMPACT_ATOMS: atom_id res chain seq x y z
N MET A 1 12.08 1.85 4.74
CA MET A 1 10.67 1.52 4.47
C MET A 1 10.54 0.32 3.53
N VAL A 2 10.92 0.44 2.25
CA VAL A 2 10.77 -0.65 1.25
C VAL A 2 11.32 -1.98 1.77
N GLU A 3 12.57 -2.01 2.24
CA GLU A 3 13.19 -3.23 2.79
C GLU A 3 12.38 -3.86 3.94
N ALA A 4 11.86 -3.04 4.86
CA ALA A 4 11.06 -3.51 5.98
C ALA A 4 9.74 -4.15 5.53
N ILE A 5 9.08 -3.54 4.53
CA ILE A 5 7.84 -4.05 3.95
C ILE A 5 8.12 -5.36 3.22
N THR A 6 9.11 -5.39 2.32
CA THR A 6 9.45 -6.59 1.54
C THR A 6 9.83 -7.77 2.43
N LYS A 7 10.65 -7.54 3.48
CA LYS A 7 11.02 -8.58 4.44
C LYS A 7 9.82 -9.08 5.25
N ALA A 8 8.93 -8.18 5.68
CA ALA A 8 7.71 -8.57 6.40
C ALA A 8 6.75 -9.37 5.51
N THR A 9 6.52 -8.92 4.27
CA THR A 9 5.62 -9.60 3.31
C THR A 9 6.15 -10.97 2.94
N ASP A 10 7.45 -11.14 2.72
CA ASP A 10 8.05 -12.45 2.44
C ASP A 10 7.90 -13.40 3.64
N TYR A 11 8.13 -12.91 4.85
CA TYR A 11 7.92 -13.69 6.07
C TYR A 11 6.48 -14.18 6.22
N MET A 12 5.51 -13.28 5.99
CA MET A 12 4.07 -13.56 6.12
C MET A 12 3.57 -14.46 5.00
N ALA A 13 4.01 -14.24 3.76
CA ALA A 13 3.68 -15.06 2.59
C ALA A 13 4.07 -16.53 2.80
N LYS A 14 5.31 -16.78 3.24
CA LYS A 14 5.82 -18.13 3.54
C LYS A 14 5.02 -18.87 4.62
N ARG A 15 4.33 -18.14 5.49
CA ARG A 15 3.52 -18.67 6.59
C ARG A 15 2.02 -18.54 6.36
N ARG A 16 1.62 -18.02 5.19
CA ARG A 16 0.23 -17.71 4.85
C ARG A 16 -0.48 -16.87 5.92
N ILE A 17 0.24 -15.88 6.45
CA ILE A 17 -0.32 -14.89 7.36
C ILE A 17 -0.94 -13.78 6.51
N GLY A 18 -2.24 -13.58 6.64
CA GLY A 18 -2.97 -12.54 5.92
C GLY A 18 -2.51 -11.14 6.32
N ALA A 19 -2.21 -10.30 5.34
CA ALA A 19 -1.76 -8.94 5.58
C ALA A 19 -2.36 -7.94 4.59
N LEU A 20 -2.55 -6.71 5.06
CA LEU A 20 -3.09 -5.60 4.26
C LEU A 20 -2.40 -4.30 4.68
N ILE A 21 -1.47 -3.81 3.85
CA ILE A 21 -0.63 -2.64 4.15
C ILE A 21 -0.90 -1.58 3.09
N SER A 22 -1.46 -0.43 3.47
CA SER A 22 -1.70 0.69 2.56
C SER A 22 -0.74 1.84 2.84
N ILE A 23 -0.11 2.37 1.79
CA ILE A 23 0.90 3.43 1.87
C ILE A 23 0.32 4.70 1.26
N GLU A 24 0.16 5.73 2.09
CA GLU A 24 -0.30 7.05 1.68
C GLU A 24 0.68 7.71 0.70
N ARG A 25 0.12 8.40 -0.29
CA ARG A 25 0.86 9.20 -1.27
C ARG A 25 0.34 10.64 -1.31
N GLU A 26 -0.22 11.11 -2.43
CA GLU A 26 -0.70 12.50 -2.52
C GLU A 26 -2.07 12.67 -1.88
N THR A 27 -2.93 11.66 -2.02
CA THR A 27 -4.26 11.64 -1.43
C THR A 27 -4.13 11.30 0.05
N GLY A 28 -4.54 12.22 0.91
CA GLY A 28 -4.54 11.99 2.36
C GLY A 28 -5.47 10.84 2.75
N MET A 29 -5.04 10.06 3.74
CA MET A 29 -5.78 8.89 4.25
C MET A 29 -6.27 9.07 5.70
N SER A 30 -6.39 10.32 6.18
CA SER A 30 -6.73 10.63 7.58
C SER A 30 -8.02 9.96 8.04
N ASP A 31 -9.08 10.01 7.22
CA ASP A 31 -10.38 9.42 7.57
C ASP A 31 -10.27 7.90 7.83
N TYR A 32 -9.42 7.20 7.08
CA TYR A 32 -9.18 5.76 7.27
C TYR A 32 -8.29 5.49 8.48
N ILE A 33 -7.29 6.35 8.71
CA ILE A 33 -6.40 6.29 9.88
C ILE A 33 -7.20 6.45 11.19
N GLU A 34 -8.21 7.32 11.21
CA GLU A 34 -9.06 7.57 12.39
C GLU A 34 -9.92 6.35 12.77
N THR A 35 -10.20 5.44 11.84
CA THR A 35 -10.95 4.22 12.13
C THR A 35 -10.16 3.16 12.88
N GLY A 36 -8.82 3.25 12.84
CA GLY A 36 -7.92 2.26 13.40
C GLY A 36 -7.34 2.66 14.76
N ILE A 37 -6.46 1.80 15.27
CA ILE A 37 -5.70 2.05 16.50
C ILE A 37 -4.43 2.82 16.14
N GLN A 38 -4.31 4.05 16.63
CA GLN A 38 -3.15 4.91 16.43
C GLN A 38 -1.89 4.29 17.03
N LEU A 39 -0.84 4.19 16.23
CA LEU A 39 0.46 3.67 16.65
C LEU A 39 1.55 4.73 16.62
N GLN A 40 1.54 5.60 15.61
CA GLN A 40 2.56 6.65 15.40
C GLN A 40 4.00 6.11 15.52
N SER A 41 4.23 4.90 14.98
CA SER A 41 5.46 4.13 15.23
C SER A 41 6.43 4.17 14.05
N ARG A 42 7.72 3.95 14.33
CA ARG A 42 8.72 3.71 13.28
C ARG A 42 8.41 2.42 12.53
N ILE A 43 8.68 2.42 11.24
CA ILE A 43 8.50 1.25 10.37
C ILE A 43 9.66 0.27 10.59
N SER A 44 9.35 -0.96 10.99
CA SER A 44 10.29 -2.09 11.01
C SER A 44 9.60 -3.37 10.53
N SER A 45 10.36 -4.32 10.01
CA SER A 45 9.81 -5.61 9.58
C SER A 45 9.17 -6.38 10.74
N GLU A 46 9.81 -6.31 11.90
CA GLU A 46 9.43 -6.97 13.14
C GLU A 46 8.09 -6.43 13.66
N LEU A 47 7.87 -5.12 13.57
CA LEU A 47 6.58 -4.51 13.92
C LEU A 47 5.49 -4.96 12.94
N LEU A 48 5.73 -4.84 11.63
CA LEU A 48 4.75 -5.21 10.61
C LEU A 48 4.31 -6.68 10.75
N ILE A 49 5.26 -7.59 10.98
CA ILE A 49 4.96 -9.01 11.22
C ILE A 49 4.06 -9.17 12.46
N ASN A 50 4.39 -8.51 13.57
CA ASN A 50 3.62 -8.62 14.81
C ASN A 50 2.20 -8.06 14.67
N LEU A 51 2.01 -7.00 13.88
CA LEU A 51 0.68 -6.40 13.65
C LEU A 51 -0.28 -7.37 12.97
N PHE A 52 0.21 -8.30 12.15
CA PHE A 52 -0.64 -9.25 11.41
C PHE A 52 -0.69 -10.66 12.01
N ILE A 53 -0.17 -10.88 13.22
CA ILE A 53 -0.28 -12.19 13.86
C ILE A 53 -1.77 -12.52 14.09
N PRO A 54 -2.26 -13.68 13.59
CA PRO A 54 -3.67 -14.05 13.72
C PRO A 54 -4.15 -14.07 15.17
N ASN A 55 -5.44 -13.78 15.38
CA ASN A 55 -6.09 -13.77 16.70
C ASN A 55 -5.52 -12.74 17.68
N THR A 56 -4.92 -11.65 17.18
CA THR A 56 -4.49 -10.51 18.00
C THR A 56 -5.37 -9.29 17.75
N PRO A 57 -5.49 -8.31 18.67
CA PRO A 57 -6.37 -7.16 18.45
C PRO A 57 -6.04 -6.30 17.22
N LEU A 58 -4.81 -6.35 16.70
CA LEU A 58 -4.34 -5.45 15.64
C LEU A 58 -4.37 -6.05 14.22
N HIS A 59 -4.57 -7.37 14.09
CA HIS A 59 -4.44 -8.06 12.80
C HIS A 59 -5.64 -7.93 11.86
N ASP A 60 -6.80 -7.55 12.40
CA ASP A 60 -8.04 -7.47 11.65
C ASP A 60 -8.21 -6.06 11.09
N GLY A 61 -7.90 -5.91 9.80
CA GLY A 61 -7.94 -4.63 9.09
C GLY A 61 -6.61 -4.27 8.45
N ALA A 62 -6.50 -3.01 8.02
CA ALA A 62 -5.34 -2.49 7.33
C ALA A 62 -4.34 -1.84 8.30
N VAL A 63 -3.06 -1.97 7.96
CA VAL A 63 -2.01 -1.09 8.47
C VAL A 63 -1.84 0.06 7.49
N VAL A 64 -1.96 1.29 7.96
CA VAL A 64 -1.76 2.50 7.14
C VAL A 64 -0.41 3.14 7.47
N ILE A 65 0.41 3.31 6.45
CA ILE A 65 1.71 3.98 6.51
C ILE A 65 1.53 5.40 5.94
N GLN A 66 1.78 6.41 6.76
CA GLN A 66 1.73 7.82 6.38
C GLN A 66 3.06 8.47 6.74
N LYS A 67 3.63 9.30 5.85
CA LYS A 67 4.84 10.11 6.14
C LYS A 67 5.99 9.30 6.77
N ASN A 68 6.22 8.08 6.27
CA ASN A 68 7.28 7.17 6.73
C ASN A 68 7.15 6.69 8.19
N ILE A 69 5.93 6.71 8.75
CA ILE A 69 5.56 6.07 10.02
C ILE A 69 4.38 5.11 9.82
N VAL A 70 4.27 4.12 10.70
CA VAL A 70 3.03 3.35 10.84
C VAL A 70 2.06 4.24 11.61
N ALA A 71 1.08 4.81 10.92
CA ALA A 71 0.13 5.74 11.51
C ALA A 71 -0.86 5.00 12.42
N ALA A 72 -1.51 3.98 11.86
CA ALA A 72 -2.49 3.15 12.57
C ALA A 72 -2.50 1.71 12.03
N ALA A 73 -3.05 0.80 12.84
CA ALA A 73 -3.36 -0.58 12.49
C ALA A 73 -4.85 -0.88 12.72
N ALA A 74 -5.33 -2.04 12.26
CA ALA A 74 -6.76 -2.39 12.30
C ALA A 74 -7.67 -1.33 11.67
N CYS A 75 -7.20 -0.64 10.62
CA CYS A 75 -7.98 0.40 9.93
C CYS A 75 -9.01 -0.25 8.99
N TYR A 76 -10.19 0.36 8.91
CA TYR A 76 -11.20 -0.01 7.93
C TYR A 76 -10.95 0.71 6.60
N LEU A 77 -10.90 -0.06 5.52
CA LEU A 77 -10.78 0.43 4.14
C LEU A 77 -12.08 0.13 3.37
N PRO A 78 -12.46 0.97 2.40
CA PRO A 78 -13.62 0.71 1.57
C PRO A 78 -13.42 -0.55 0.72
N LEU A 79 -14.48 -1.32 0.52
CA LEU A 79 -14.46 -2.51 -0.32
C LEU A 79 -14.88 -2.16 -1.74
N SER A 80 -14.13 -2.62 -2.74
CA SER A 80 -14.54 -2.49 -4.13
C SER A 80 -15.76 -3.38 -4.42
N GLU A 81 -16.72 -2.81 -5.14
CA GLU A 81 -17.89 -3.50 -5.70
C GLU A 81 -17.66 -3.99 -7.14
N SER A 82 -16.45 -3.85 -7.67
CA SER A 82 -16.13 -4.22 -9.05
C SER A 82 -16.48 -5.69 -9.33
N PRO A 83 -17.31 -5.97 -10.34
CA PRO A 83 -17.67 -7.35 -10.71
C PRO A 83 -16.51 -8.09 -11.38
N PHE A 84 -15.45 -7.37 -11.77
CA PHE A 84 -14.27 -7.92 -12.44
C PHE A 84 -13.27 -8.56 -11.47
N ILE A 85 -13.43 -8.37 -10.16
CA ILE A 85 -12.59 -9.04 -9.17
C ILE A 85 -12.95 -10.53 -9.13
N SER A 86 -11.93 -11.40 -9.23
CA SER A 86 -12.16 -12.86 -9.14
C SER A 86 -12.89 -13.21 -7.84
N LYS A 87 -13.86 -14.12 -7.92
CA LYS A 87 -14.62 -14.60 -6.76
C LYS A 87 -13.76 -15.32 -5.72
N GLU A 88 -12.58 -15.78 -6.12
CA GLU A 88 -11.58 -16.42 -5.26
C GLU A 88 -10.85 -15.40 -4.37
N LEU A 89 -10.99 -14.10 -4.62
CA LEU A 89 -10.31 -13.06 -3.86
C LEU A 89 -11.12 -12.67 -2.63
N GLY A 90 -10.50 -12.86 -1.46
CA GLY A 90 -11.08 -12.53 -0.16
C GLY A 90 -11.24 -11.03 0.12
N THR A 91 -11.76 -10.72 1.31
CA THR A 91 -12.09 -9.36 1.76
C THR A 91 -10.90 -8.39 1.74
N ARG A 92 -9.70 -8.84 2.09
CA ARG A 92 -8.48 -8.00 2.03
C ARG A 92 -8.16 -7.51 0.61
N HIS A 93 -8.40 -8.34 -0.41
CA HIS A 93 -8.21 -7.92 -1.80
C HIS A 93 -9.26 -6.90 -2.23
N ARG A 94 -10.52 -7.09 -1.82
CA ARG A 94 -11.59 -6.11 -2.06
C ARG A 94 -11.31 -4.78 -1.38
N ALA A 95 -10.79 -4.81 -0.15
CA ALA A 95 -10.38 -3.63 0.59
C ALA A 95 -9.21 -2.90 -0.11
N ALA A 96 -8.21 -3.65 -0.55
CA ALA A 96 -7.08 -3.11 -1.30
C ALA A 96 -7.50 -2.48 -2.63
N LEU A 97 -8.45 -3.09 -3.34
CA LEU A 97 -8.97 -2.53 -4.59
C LEU A 97 -9.84 -1.30 -4.32
N GLY A 98 -10.73 -1.34 -3.31
CA GLY A 98 -11.60 -0.22 -3.00
C GLY A 98 -10.83 1.02 -2.58
N ILE A 99 -9.77 0.88 -1.77
CA ILE A 99 -8.94 2.04 -1.42
C ILE A 99 -8.16 2.59 -2.62
N SER A 100 -7.76 1.74 -3.57
CA SER A 100 -7.01 2.16 -4.77
C SER A 100 -7.90 2.81 -5.84
N GLU A 101 -9.21 2.65 -5.76
CA GLU A 101 -10.20 3.33 -6.60
C GLU A 101 -10.43 4.79 -6.18
N VAL A 102 -10.23 5.10 -4.89
CA VAL A 102 -10.52 6.44 -4.32
C VAL A 102 -9.28 7.19 -3.85
N THR A 103 -8.10 6.57 -3.90
CA THR A 103 -6.81 7.20 -3.56
C THR A 103 -5.71 6.78 -4.52
N ASP A 104 -4.63 7.56 -4.60
CA ASP A 104 -3.40 7.18 -5.28
C ASP A 104 -2.47 6.29 -4.44
N SER A 105 -2.99 5.73 -3.32
CA SER A 105 -2.23 4.87 -2.41
C SER A 105 -1.76 3.59 -3.09
N ILE A 106 -0.71 3.01 -2.51
CA ILE A 106 -0.22 1.69 -2.91
C ILE A 106 -0.54 0.73 -1.78
N THR A 107 -1.32 -0.30 -2.08
CA THR A 107 -1.76 -1.27 -1.07
C THR A 107 -1.21 -2.65 -1.39
N ILE A 108 -0.50 -3.25 -0.43
CA ILE A 108 0.06 -4.59 -0.51
C ILE A 108 -0.87 -5.56 0.23
N VAL A 109 -1.13 -6.70 -0.39
CA VAL A 109 -1.93 -7.79 0.18
C VAL A 109 -1.09 -9.06 0.23
N VAL A 110 -1.14 -9.77 1.35
CA VAL A 110 -0.70 -11.17 1.45
C VAL A 110 -1.93 -12.03 1.66
N SER A 111 -2.15 -13.00 0.77
CA SER A 111 -3.25 -13.96 0.87
C SER A 111 -3.01 -14.92 2.03
N GLU A 112 -3.99 -15.05 2.94
CA GLU A 112 -3.94 -16.06 4.01
C GLU A 112 -4.25 -17.49 3.52
N GLU A 113 -4.87 -17.62 2.35
CA GLU A 113 -5.20 -18.91 1.77
C GLU A 113 -4.01 -19.52 1.02
N THR A 114 -3.34 -18.67 0.21
CA THR A 114 -2.32 -19.11 -0.75
C THR A 114 -0.91 -18.64 -0.40
N GLY A 115 -0.78 -17.56 0.37
CA GLY A 115 0.49 -16.87 0.61
C GLY A 115 0.91 -15.92 -0.52
N ASN A 116 0.17 -15.86 -1.63
CA ASN A 116 0.54 -15.01 -2.76
C ASN A 116 0.48 -13.54 -2.36
N VAL A 117 1.44 -12.78 -2.88
CA VAL A 117 1.52 -11.34 -2.68
C VAL A 117 0.88 -10.64 -3.86
N SER A 118 0.04 -9.64 -3.57
CA SER A 118 -0.57 -8.78 -4.57
C SER A 118 -0.37 -7.32 -4.20
N VAL A 119 -0.44 -6.43 -5.20
CA VAL A 119 -0.42 -4.98 -5.01
C VAL A 119 -1.61 -4.37 -5.76
N THR A 120 -2.23 -3.36 -5.17
CA THR A 120 -3.20 -2.50 -5.86
C THR A 120 -2.71 -1.06 -5.95
N ARG A 121 -3.04 -0.42 -7.06
CA ARG A 121 -2.80 1.01 -7.31
C ARG A 121 -3.69 1.48 -8.45
N ASN A 122 -4.28 2.67 -8.33
CA ASN A 122 -5.10 3.29 -9.39
C ASN A 122 -6.21 2.36 -9.93
N GLY A 123 -6.92 1.65 -9.05
CA GLY A 123 -7.97 0.71 -9.42
C GLY A 123 -7.49 -0.58 -10.13
N GLU A 124 -6.18 -0.81 -10.24
CA GLU A 124 -5.62 -2.04 -10.81
C GLU A 124 -5.11 -2.98 -9.71
N LEU A 125 -5.19 -4.29 -9.97
CA LEU A 125 -4.69 -5.36 -9.10
C LEU A 125 -3.60 -6.16 -9.82
N TYR A 126 -2.38 -6.10 -9.29
CA TYR A 126 -1.22 -6.86 -9.72
C TYR A 126 -1.05 -8.08 -8.80
N ARG A 127 -1.22 -9.28 -9.34
CA ARG A 127 -1.25 -10.53 -8.55
C ARG A 127 0.05 -11.31 -8.69
N ASP A 128 0.27 -12.19 -7.73
CA ASP A 128 1.34 -13.21 -7.74
C ASP A 128 2.75 -12.62 -7.90
N LEU A 129 3.02 -11.55 -7.17
CA LEU A 129 4.30 -10.86 -7.22
C LEU A 129 5.37 -11.63 -6.45
N SER A 130 6.53 -11.81 -7.07
CA SER A 130 7.73 -12.26 -6.36
C SER A 130 8.23 -11.19 -5.40
N GLY A 131 9.02 -11.58 -4.39
CA GLY A 131 9.63 -10.63 -3.47
C GLY A 131 10.53 -9.59 -4.17
N GLU A 132 11.22 -10.00 -5.24
CA GLU A 132 12.04 -9.12 -6.07
C GLU A 132 11.17 -8.11 -6.83
N THR A 133 10.13 -8.59 -7.53
CA THR A 133 9.19 -7.74 -8.27
C THR A 133 8.47 -6.75 -7.36
N LEU A 134 8.06 -7.18 -6.15
CA LEU A 134 7.50 -6.28 -5.14
C LEU A 134 8.49 -5.18 -4.76
N ARG A 135 9.75 -5.54 -4.49
CA ARG A 135 10.80 -4.59 -4.10
C ARG A 135 11.04 -3.55 -5.19
N GLU A 136 11.10 -3.98 -6.45
CA GLU A 136 11.27 -3.12 -7.62
C GLU A 136 10.10 -2.16 -7.77
N LEU A 137 8.86 -2.67 -7.69
CA LEU A 137 7.64 -1.87 -7.78
C LEU A 137 7.61 -0.79 -6.68
N LEU A 138 7.83 -1.17 -5.41
CA LEU A 138 7.82 -0.23 -4.30
C LEU A 138 8.95 0.80 -4.41
N THR A 139 10.13 0.40 -4.91
CA THR A 139 11.24 1.32 -5.15
C THR A 139 10.90 2.34 -6.22
N ALA A 140 10.34 1.88 -7.36
CA ALA A 140 9.93 2.75 -8.46
C ALA A 140 8.86 3.77 -8.04
N GLU A 141 7.93 3.37 -7.19
CA GLU A 141 6.82 4.23 -6.81
C GLU A 141 7.08 5.17 -5.63
N LEU A 142 7.94 4.75 -4.69
CA LEU A 142 8.13 5.47 -3.42
C LEU A 142 9.46 6.22 -3.34
N ILE A 143 10.46 5.83 -4.16
CA ILE A 143 11.82 6.39 -4.11
C ILE A 143 12.15 7.19 -5.38
N SER A 144 11.45 6.95 -6.49
CA SER A 144 11.89 7.51 -7.77
C SER A 144 11.81 9.05 -7.81
N PRO A 145 12.92 9.74 -8.16
CA PRO A 145 12.98 11.20 -8.25
C PRO A 145 12.24 11.78 -9.47
N SER A 146 11.45 10.97 -10.18
CA SER A 146 10.76 11.35 -11.43
C SER A 146 9.70 12.45 -11.25
N ARG A 147 9.17 12.67 -10.04
CA ARG A 147 8.28 13.82 -9.76
C ARG A 147 9.00 15.18 -9.80
N ILE A 148 10.33 15.22 -9.61
CA ILE A 148 11.10 16.47 -9.69
C ILE A 148 11.30 16.92 -11.15
N LYS A 149 11.40 15.97 -12.11
CA LYS A 149 11.62 16.30 -13.53
C LYS A 149 10.37 16.81 -14.26
N GLN A 150 9.15 16.40 -13.87
CA GLN A 150 7.91 16.92 -14.47
C GLN A 150 7.62 18.36 -14.02
N ALA A 151 7.82 18.71 -12.74
CA ALA A 151 7.63 20.09 -12.27
C ALA A 151 8.67 21.08 -12.84
N ALA A 152 9.89 20.62 -13.12
CA ALA A 152 10.95 21.44 -13.71
C ALA A 152 10.76 21.68 -15.22
N SER A 153 10.22 20.71 -15.97
CA SER A 153 9.97 20.85 -17.41
C SER A 153 8.75 21.74 -17.72
N THR A 154 7.72 21.75 -16.86
CA THR A 154 6.58 22.67 -17.02
C THR A 154 6.96 24.13 -16.76
N ARG A 155 7.94 24.39 -15.87
CA ARG A 155 8.39 25.75 -15.54
C ARG A 155 9.31 26.38 -16.59
N TRP A 156 10.02 25.59 -17.39
CA TRP A 156 10.92 26.12 -18.43
C TRP A 156 10.19 26.54 -19.72
N ASN A 157 9.01 25.97 -19.99
CA ASN A 157 8.23 26.27 -21.20
C ASN A 157 7.41 27.57 -21.13
N TRP A 158 7.25 28.20 -19.96
CA TRP A 158 6.42 29.41 -19.82
C TRP A 158 7.20 30.73 -19.97
N ARG A 159 8.54 30.67 -20.07
CA ARG A 159 9.40 31.87 -20.08
C ARG A 159 9.89 32.30 -21.48
N GLY A 160 9.40 31.65 -22.55
CA GLY A 160 9.91 31.84 -23.93
C GLY A 160 8.95 32.46 -24.96
N LYS A 161 7.76 32.95 -24.58
CA LYS A 161 6.83 33.62 -25.52
C LYS A 161 6.42 35.01 -25.05
N LYS A 162 7.34 35.97 -25.17
CA LYS A 162 7.02 37.38 -25.47
C LYS A 162 8.16 37.93 -26.32
N ASN A 163 7.85 38.24 -27.58
CA ASN A 163 8.39 39.31 -28.44
C ASN A 163 8.13 38.92 -29.90
N GLY A 164 6.92 39.23 -30.35
CA GLY A 164 6.57 39.47 -31.75
C GLY A 164 6.01 40.88 -31.82
#